data_AF-A0A9W3SFB5-F1
#
_entry.id   AF-A0A9W3SFB5-F1
#
_cell.length_a   1.000
_cell.length_b   1.000
_cell.length_c   1.000
_cell.angle_alpha   90.00
_cell.angle_beta   90.00
_cell.angle_gamma   90.00
#
_symmetry.space_group_name_H-M   'P 1'
#
loop_
_entity.id
_entity.type
_entity.pdbx_description
1 polymer ?
#
loop_
_entity_poly.entity_id
_entity_poly.type
_entity_poly.pdbx_seq_one_letter_code
_entity_poly.pdbx_strand_id
1 'polypeptide(L)' 'MKASTDFLLALSAKLTEIADHTADLETAAELEELIEKINESIVQG' A
#
# COMPACT_ATOMS: atom_id res chain seq x y z
N MET A 1 1.35 -11.73 14.82
CA MET A 1 1.45 -11.65 13.34
C MET A 1 0.13 -11.22 12.73
N LYS A 2 -1.01 -11.88 13.00
CA LYS A 2 -2.32 -11.52 12.42
C LYS A 2 -2.71 -10.03 12.52
N ALA A 3 -2.61 -9.42 13.70
CA ALA A 3 -2.90 -7.99 13.87
C ALA A 3 -1.96 -7.06 13.08
N SER A 4 -0.71 -7.47 12.85
CA SER A 4 0.24 -6.73 12.02
C SER A 4 -0.08 -6.90 10.53
N THR A 5 -0.47 -8.10 10.11
CA THR A 5 -0.95 -8.36 8.73
C THR A 5 -2.24 -7.60 8.43
N ASP A 6 -3.22 -7.61 9.34
CA ASP A 6 -4.48 -6.88 9.19
C ASP A 6 -4.24 -5.37 9.11
N PHE A 7 -3.30 -4.83 9.91
CA PHE A 7 -2.89 -3.43 9.82
C PHE A 7 -2.24 -3.10 8.48
N LEU A 8 -1.32 -3.94 7.99
CA LEU A 8 -0.65 -3.72 6.71
C LEU A 8 -1.62 -3.81 5.52
N LEU A 9 -2.62 -4.70 5.57
CA LEU A 9 -3.70 -4.76 4.59
C LEU A 9 -4.59 -3.51 4.60
N ALA A 10 -4.94 -3.01 5.79
CA ALA A 10 -5.70 -1.77 5.91
C ALA A 10 -4.91 -0.56 5.40
N LEU A 11 -3.59 -0.54 5.66
CA LEU A 11 -2.69 0.50 5.19
C LEU A 11 -2.57 0.49 3.66
N SER A 12 -2.32 -0.68 3.05
CA SER A 12 -2.19 -0.78 1.59
C SER A 12 -3.48 -0.35 0.88
N ALA A 13 -4.65 -0.73 1.41
CA ALA A 13 -5.95 -0.29 0.89
C ALA A 13 -6.12 1.23 0.94
N LYS A 14 -5.72 1.89 2.04
CA LYS A 14 -5.79 3.36 2.13
C LYS A 14 -4.80 4.09 1.25
N LEU A 15 -3.59 3.55 1.07
CA LEU A 15 -2.62 4.11 0.13
C LEU A 15 -3.11 3.98 -1.31
N THR A 16 -3.75 2.86 -1.66
CA THR A 16 -4.36 2.64 -2.99
C THR A 16 -5.46 3.69 -3.25
N GLU A 17 -6.37 3.90 -2.28
CA GLU A 17 -7.38 4.96 -2.38
C GLU A 17 -6.76 6.35 -2.60
N ILE A 18 -5.64 6.68 -1.94
CA ILE A 18 -4.97 7.97 -2.13
C ILE A 18 -4.32 8.07 -3.51
N ALA A 19 -3.67 6.99 -3.98
CA ALA A 19 -3.05 6.93 -5.31
C ALA A 19 -4.09 7.11 -6.43
N ASP A 20 -5.27 6.49 -6.29
CA ASP A 20 -6.37 6.61 -7.25
C ASP A 20 -6.97 8.02 -7.35
N HIS A 21 -6.86 8.82 -6.28
CA HIS A 21 -7.49 10.15 -6.19
C HIS A 21 -6.49 11.32 -6.29
N THR A 22 -5.19 11.05 -6.32
CA THR A 22 -4.20 12.12 -6.55
C THR A 22 -4.12 12.48 -8.04
N ALA A 23 -4.03 13.77 -8.34
CA ALA A 23 -3.79 14.25 -9.70
C ALA A 23 -2.28 14.30 -10.04
N ASP A 24 -1.43 14.12 -9.04
CA ASP A 24 0.02 14.10 -9.17
C ASP A 24 0.50 12.67 -9.54
N LEU A 25 0.95 12.52 -10.78
CA LEU A 25 1.34 11.22 -11.33
C LEU A 25 2.62 10.66 -10.72
N GLU A 26 3.54 11.51 -10.26
CA GLU A 26 4.76 11.08 -9.58
C GLU A 26 4.41 10.50 -8.21
N THR A 27 3.56 11.22 -7.46
CA THR A 27 3.03 10.77 -6.17
C THR A 27 2.24 9.46 -6.31
N ALA A 28 1.41 9.31 -7.35
CA ALA A 28 0.69 8.07 -7.60
C ALA A 28 1.64 6.89 -7.82
N ALA A 29 2.69 7.08 -8.63
CA ALA A 29 3.68 6.04 -8.92
C ALA A 29 4.49 5.63 -7.67
N GLU A 30 4.91 6.60 -6.85
CA GLU A 30 5.63 6.32 -5.60
C GLU A 30 4.74 5.56 -4.59
N LEU A 31 3.45 5.89 -4.53
CA LEU A 31 2.49 5.19 -3.68
C LEU A 31 2.28 3.74 -4.13
N GLU A 32 2.17 3.50 -5.44
CA GLU A 32 2.07 2.14 -6.01
C GLU A 32 3.30 1.29 -5.67
N GLU A 33 4.51 1.84 -5.79
CA GLU A 33 5.74 1.12 -5.40
C GLU A 33 5.75 0.78 -3.90
N LEU A 34 5.26 1.68 -3.05
CA LEU A 34 5.14 1.42 -1.62
C LEU A 34 4.09 0.33 -1.31
N ILE A 35 2.95 0.37 -1.99
CA ILE A 35 1.87 -0.64 -1.85
C ILE A 35 2.39 -2.02 -2.25
N GLU A 36 3.16 -2.12 -3.33
CA GLU A 36 3.77 -3.36 -3.78
C GLU A 36 4.69 -3.95 -2.70
N LYS A 37 5.60 -3.15 -2.13
CA LYS A 37 6.48 -3.58 -1.04
C LYS A 37 5.72 -4.03 0.21
N ILE A 38 4.62 -3.37 0.55
CA ILE A 38 3.76 -3.79 1.67
C ILE A 38 3.15 -5.16 1.39
N ASN A 39 2.61 -5.35 0.18
CA ASN A 39 2.00 -6.61 -0.22
C ASN A 39 3.02 -7.76 -0.27
N GLU A 40 4.24 -7.51 -0.77
CA GLU A 40 5.34 -8.47 -0.73
C GLU A 40 5.71 -8.86 0.71
N SER A 41 5.81 -7.89 1.62
CA SER A 41 6.11 -8.15 3.04
C SER A 41 5.03 -8.96 3.74
N ILE A 42 3.77 -8.88 3.28
CA ILE A 42 2.67 -9.71 3.80
C ILE A 42 2.79 -11.15 3.28
N VAL A 43 3.14 -11.35 2.01
CA VAL A 43 3.22 -12.67 1.38
C VAL A 43 4.46 -13.45 1.83
N GLN A 44 5.58 -12.75 2.06
CA GLN A 44 6.85 -13.35 2.49
C GLN A 44 7.00 -13.47 4.01
N GLY A 45 6.05 -12.92 4.80
CA GLY A 45 6.07 -12.87 6.27
C GLY A 45 5.33 -14.00 6.97
#